data_AF-A0A1A8GVY9-F1
#
_entry.id   AF-A0A1A8GVY9-F1
#
_cell.length_a   1.000
_cell.length_b   1.000
_cell.length_c   1.000
_cell.angle_alpha   90.00
_cell.angle_beta   90.00
_cell.angle_gamma   90.00
#
_symmetry.space_group_name_H-M   'P 1'
#
loop_
_entity.id
_entity.type
_entity.pdbx_description
1 polymer ?
#
loop_
_entity_poly.entity_id
_entity_poly.type
_entity_poly.pdbx_seq_one_letter_code
_entity_poly.pdbx_strand_id
1 'polypeptide(L)'
;EEEMYRIDHYLGKQVVSKILPFRRENRKHLDPIWNRHHIQRIEIVLKETLDVKGRIAFYNEYGVIRDVLQNHLTEVMTLLTMKLPANVSNSEEVLRNKLQLLSSMLPLGKNQAVVGQY
;
A
#
# COMPACT_ATOMS: atom_id res chain seq x y z
N GLU A 1 -17.82 13.36 -0.02
CA GLU A 1 -16.87 12.24 0.26
C GLU A 1 -17.57 11.06 0.93
N GLU A 2 -18.44 11.26 1.93
CA GLU A 2 -19.14 10.16 2.64
C GLU A 2 -20.00 9.24 1.75
N GLU A 3 -20.43 9.73 0.57
CA GLU A 3 -21.19 8.96 -0.42
C GLU A 3 -20.34 8.46 -1.60
N MET A 4 -19.02 8.72 -1.59
CA MET A 4 -18.13 8.35 -2.69
C MET A 4 -17.20 7.19 -2.31
N TYR A 5 -17.40 6.05 -2.96
CA TYR A 5 -16.63 4.83 -2.73
C TYR A 5 -15.69 4.57 -3.91
N ARG A 6 -14.43 5.02 -3.79
CA ARG A 6 -13.39 4.77 -4.78
C ARG A 6 -12.81 3.37 -4.58
N ILE A 7 -12.69 2.61 -5.65
CA ILE A 7 -12.30 1.20 -5.58
C ILE A 7 -10.81 1.04 -5.86
N ASP A 8 -10.13 0.46 -4.88
CA ASP A 8 -8.90 -0.29 -5.09
C ASP A 8 -9.19 -1.77 -4.78
N HIS A 9 -9.17 -2.61 -5.80
CA HIS A 9 -9.55 -4.02 -5.66
C HIS A 9 -8.56 -4.84 -4.82
N TYR A 10 -7.34 -4.37 -4.58
CA TYR A 10 -6.39 -5.04 -3.68
C TYR A 10 -6.88 -5.00 -2.23
N LEU A 11 -7.63 -3.96 -1.83
CA LEU A 11 -8.21 -3.86 -0.48
C LEU A 11 -9.24 -4.96 -0.20
N GLY A 12 -9.84 -5.54 -1.25
CA GLY A 12 -10.77 -6.68 -1.14
C GLY A 12 -10.07 -8.04 -1.07
N LYS A 13 -8.76 -8.14 -1.33
CA LYS A 13 -8.03 -9.41 -1.26
C LYS A 13 -7.93 -9.85 0.20
N GLN A 14 -8.22 -11.11 0.47
CA GLN A 14 -8.27 -11.67 1.83
C GLN A 14 -7.01 -11.39 2.66
N VAL A 15 -5.82 -11.52 2.06
CA VAL A 15 -4.56 -11.29 2.78
C VAL A 15 -4.38 -9.80 3.12
N VAL A 16 -4.74 -8.90 2.20
CA VAL A 16 -4.60 -7.45 2.38
C VAL A 16 -5.57 -6.93 3.45
N SER A 17 -6.83 -7.38 3.41
CA SER A 17 -7.84 -6.98 4.40
C SER A 17 -7.53 -7.47 5.82
N LYS A 18 -6.67 -8.48 5.97
CA LYS A 18 -6.22 -9.02 7.25
C LYS A 18 -4.99 -8.32 7.85
N ILE A 19 -4.33 -7.41 7.14
CA ILE A 19 -3.12 -6.72 7.64
C ILE A 19 -3.39 -5.99 8.97
N LEU A 20 -4.42 -5.15 9.05
CA LEU A 20 -4.72 -4.39 10.28
C LEU A 20 -5.28 -5.25 11.42
N PRO A 21 -6.23 -6.18 11.18
CA PRO A 21 -6.63 -7.15 12.20
C PRO A 21 -5.45 -7.91 12.79
N PHE A 22 -4.56 -8.43 11.93
CA PHE A 22 -3.36 -9.15 12.37
C PHE A 22 -2.43 -8.28 13.23
N ARG A 23 -2.14 -7.05 12.78
CA ARG A 23 -1.33 -6.09 13.56
C ARG A 23 -1.97 -5.78 14.92
N ARG A 24 -3.29 -5.64 14.97
CA ARG A 24 -4.04 -5.36 16.21
C ARG A 24 -4.05 -6.54 17.17
N GLU A 25 -4.37 -7.73 16.69
CA GLU A 25 -4.44 -8.95 17.49
C GLU A 25 -3.06 -9.32 18.08
N ASN A 26 -1.99 -9.03 17.35
CA ASN A 26 -0.61 -9.31 17.76
C ASN A 26 0.12 -8.09 18.32
N ARG A 27 -0.59 -7.01 18.63
CA ARG A 27 -0.02 -5.71 19.03
C ARG A 27 1.02 -5.83 20.14
N LYS A 28 0.75 -6.63 21.17
CA LYS A 28 1.66 -6.85 22.31
C LYS A 28 3.05 -7.34 21.89
N HIS A 29 3.13 -8.13 20.82
CA HIS A 29 4.37 -8.70 20.32
C HIS A 29 4.96 -7.89 19.17
N LEU A 30 4.12 -7.26 18.34
CA LEU A 30 4.57 -6.51 17.18
C LEU A 30 5.02 -5.08 17.52
N ASP A 31 4.33 -4.35 18.40
CA ASP A 31 4.65 -2.94 18.70
C ASP A 31 6.13 -2.72 19.10
N PRO A 32 6.77 -3.58 19.92
CA PRO A 32 8.18 -3.40 20.29
C PRO A 32 9.16 -3.55 19.11
N ILE A 33 8.80 -4.34 18.09
CA ILE A 33 9.70 -4.68 16.97
C ILE A 33 9.29 -4.03 15.64
N TRP A 34 8.08 -3.46 15.54
CA TRP A 34 7.58 -2.87 14.31
C TRP A 34 8.04 -1.42 14.14
N ASN A 35 9.36 -1.20 14.17
CA ASN A 35 9.99 0.10 14.10
C ASN A 35 11.39 0.04 13.49
N ARG A 36 11.96 1.22 13.17
CA ARG A 36 13.26 1.38 12.52
C ARG A 36 14.47 0.82 13.29
N HIS A 37 14.34 0.49 14.58
CA HIS A 37 15.43 -0.11 15.35
C HIS A 37 15.53 -1.62 15.13
N HIS A 38 14.47 -2.25 14.63
CA HIS A 38 14.38 -3.70 14.44
C HIS A 38 14.10 -4.10 12.99
N ILE A 39 13.48 -3.21 12.19
CA ILE A 39 13.21 -3.42 10.77
C ILE A 39 14.24 -2.65 9.94
N GLN A 40 15.07 -3.39 9.20
CA GLN A 40 16.03 -2.81 8.28
C GLN A 40 15.39 -2.35 6.97
N ARG A 41 14.46 -3.15 6.41
CA ARG A 41 13.83 -2.92 5.11
C ARG A 41 12.45 -3.57 5.05
N ILE A 42 11.52 -2.88 4.39
CA ILE A 42 10.23 -3.44 3.97
C ILE A 42 10.27 -3.54 2.45
N GLU A 43 9.92 -4.71 1.93
CA GLU A 43 9.82 -4.95 0.49
C GLU A 43 8.42 -5.41 0.14
N ILE A 44 7.83 -4.77 -0.86
CA ILE A 44 6.49 -5.09 -1.37
C ILE A 44 6.67 -5.44 -2.84
N VAL A 45 6.38 -6.69 -3.17
CA VAL A 45 6.66 -7.27 -4.48
C VAL A 45 5.35 -7.66 -5.15
N LEU A 46 5.18 -7.18 -6.37
CA LEU A 46 4.13 -7.65 -7.29
C LEU A 46 4.83 -8.16 -8.54
N LYS A 47 4.52 -9.40 -8.90
CA LYS A 47 5.01 -10.07 -10.10
C LYS A 47 3.82 -10.63 -10.85
N GLU A 48 3.79 -10.40 -12.14
CA GLU A 48 2.80 -10.97 -13.04
C GLU A 48 3.52 -11.83 -14.07
N THR A 49 2.93 -12.98 -14.40
CA THR A 49 3.40 -13.86 -15.48
C THR A 49 2.65 -13.60 -16.79
N LEU A 50 1.63 -12.75 -16.74
CA LEU A 50 0.79 -12.43 -17.89
C LEU A 50 1.31 -11.17 -18.56
N ASP A 51 1.36 -11.20 -19.89
CA ASP A 51 1.55 -10.02 -20.73
C ASP A 51 0.27 -9.15 -20.72
N VAL A 52 0.36 -7.94 -21.26
CA VAL A 52 -0.69 -6.90 -21.32
C VAL A 52 -1.92 -7.35 -22.15
N LYS A 53 -1.87 -8.51 -22.83
CA LYS A 53 -3.01 -9.24 -23.45
C LYS A 53 -4.03 -8.32 -24.14
N GLY A 54 -3.59 -7.61 -25.17
CA GLY A 54 -4.46 -6.75 -25.99
C GLY A 54 -4.78 -5.38 -25.38
N ARG A 55 -4.34 -5.08 -24.15
CA ARG A 55 -4.49 -3.74 -23.54
C ARG A 55 -3.31 -2.81 -23.80
N ILE A 56 -2.46 -3.10 -24.79
CA ILE A 56 -1.19 -2.37 -25.01
C ILE A 56 -1.45 -0.88 -25.21
N ALA A 57 -2.45 -0.52 -26.02
CA ALA A 57 -2.80 0.88 -26.27
C ALA A 57 -3.15 1.64 -24.97
N PHE A 58 -3.92 1.00 -24.07
CA PHE A 58 -4.21 1.56 -22.76
C PHE A 58 -2.94 1.64 -21.91
N TYR A 59 -2.20 0.55 -21.76
CA TYR A 59 -1.04 0.49 -20.87
C TYR A 59 0.08 1.47 -21.26
N ASN A 60 0.25 1.75 -22.56
CA ASN A 60 1.25 2.66 -23.09
C ASN A 60 1.04 4.12 -22.62
N GLU A 61 -0.19 4.52 -22.37
CA GLU A 61 -0.50 5.87 -21.87
C GLU A 61 -0.31 5.99 -20.34
N TYR A 62 -0.57 4.92 -19.58
CA TYR A 62 -0.57 4.96 -18.12
C TYR A 62 0.74 4.47 -17.48
N GLY A 63 1.25 3.32 -17.94
CA GLY A 63 2.44 2.63 -17.43
C GLY A 63 2.27 2.00 -16.04
N VAL A 64 3.24 1.15 -15.66
CA VAL A 64 3.22 0.35 -14.41
C VAL A 64 3.06 1.18 -13.14
N ILE A 65 3.60 2.41 -13.13
CA ILE A 65 3.55 3.27 -11.94
C ILE A 65 2.11 3.66 -11.63
N ARG A 66 1.30 4.00 -12.64
CA ARG A 66 -0.10 4.38 -12.45
C ARG A 66 -1.02 3.17 -12.34
N ASP A 67 -0.67 2.09 -13.03
CA ASP A 67 -1.49 0.87 -13.08
C ASP A 67 -1.50 0.14 -11.71
N VAL A 68 -0.34 -0.01 -11.06
CA VAL A 68 -0.22 -0.81 -9.82
C VAL A 68 0.50 -0.13 -8.66
N LEU A 69 1.47 0.76 -8.91
CA LEU A 69 2.31 1.30 -7.83
C LEU A 69 1.57 2.37 -7.03
N GLN A 70 0.96 3.34 -7.72
CA GLN A 70 0.29 4.49 -7.11
C GLN A 70 -0.94 4.10 -6.27
N ASN A 71 -1.64 3.04 -6.66
CA ASN A 71 -2.84 2.54 -6.01
C ASN A 71 -2.49 1.33 -5.11
N HIS A 72 -2.42 0.12 -5.66
CA HIS A 72 -2.40 -1.15 -4.98
C HIS A 72 -1.21 -1.30 -4.02
N LEU A 73 0.01 -1.05 -4.51
CA LEU A 73 1.21 -1.21 -3.67
C LEU A 73 1.32 -0.10 -2.64
N THR A 74 0.89 1.11 -2.98
CA THR A 74 0.82 2.23 -2.03
C THR A 74 -0.20 1.94 -0.93
N GLU A 75 -1.37 1.38 -1.26
CA GLU A 75 -2.37 0.96 -0.28
C GLU A 75 -1.82 -0.11 0.67
N VAL A 76 -1.20 -1.18 0.15
CA VAL A 76 -0.56 -2.21 0.98
C VAL A 76 0.53 -1.61 1.88
N MET A 77 1.37 -0.73 1.33
CA MET A 77 2.42 -0.03 2.07
C MET A 77 1.83 0.81 3.21
N THR A 78 0.73 1.53 2.98
CA THR A 78 0.09 2.34 4.02
C THR A 78 -0.44 1.45 5.16
N LEU A 79 -1.08 0.32 4.85
CA LEU A 79 -1.59 -0.61 5.85
C LEU A 79 -0.46 -1.25 6.70
N LEU A 80 0.70 -1.48 6.10
CA LEU A 80 1.87 -2.03 6.80
C LEU A 80 2.57 -1.01 7.70
N THR A 81 2.64 0.25 7.28
CA THR A 81 3.56 1.23 7.88
C THR A 81 2.88 2.36 8.64
N MET A 82 1.58 2.59 8.43
CA MET A 82 0.86 3.61 9.21
C MET A 82 0.86 3.25 10.70
N LYS A 83 0.71 4.27 11.55
CA LYS A 83 0.42 4.06 12.96
C LYS A 83 -0.86 3.24 13.10
N LEU A 84 -0.84 2.25 13.99
CA LEU A 84 -1.99 1.39 14.21
C LEU A 84 -3.13 2.22 14.84
N PRO A 85 -4.32 2.30 14.21
CA PRO A 85 -5.50 2.96 14.78
C PRO A 85 -5.92 2.31 16.10
N ALA A 86 -6.47 3.10 17.02
CA ALA A 86 -7.08 2.59 18.25
C ALA A 86 -8.29 1.71 17.91
N ASN A 87 -9.12 2.15 16.97
CA ASN A 87 -10.21 1.36 16.42
C ASN A 87 -10.03 1.11 14.92
N VAL A 88 -9.51 -0.07 14.56
CA VAL A 88 -9.34 -0.47 13.15
C VAL A 88 -10.66 -0.73 12.40
N SER A 89 -11.80 -0.78 13.09
CA SER A 89 -13.13 -0.86 12.49
C SER A 89 -13.72 0.52 12.17
N ASN A 90 -13.10 1.61 12.64
CA ASN A 90 -13.47 2.97 12.28
C ASN A 90 -12.71 3.39 11.01
N SER A 91 -13.43 3.52 9.90
CA SER A 91 -12.87 3.90 8.59
C SER A 91 -12.24 5.29 8.58
N GLU A 92 -12.81 6.25 9.30
CA GLU A 92 -12.27 7.61 9.41
C GLU A 92 -10.93 7.61 10.15
N GLU A 93 -10.83 6.82 11.22
CA GLU A 93 -9.57 6.70 11.96
C GLU A 93 -8.49 6.02 11.12
N VAL A 94 -8.84 4.97 10.37
CA VAL A 94 -7.94 4.31 9.41
C VAL A 94 -7.47 5.32 8.36
N LEU A 95 -8.38 6.07 7.75
CA LEU A 95 -8.06 7.08 6.73
C LEU A 95 -7.12 8.15 7.28
N ARG A 96 -7.39 8.68 8.48
CA ARG A 96 -6.54 9.69 9.12
C ARG A 96 -5.10 9.19 9.30
N ASN A 97 -4.90 7.95 9.73
CA ASN A 97 -3.57 7.37 9.90
C ASN A 97 -2.87 7.14 8.55
N LYS A 98 -3.59 6.74 7.49
CA LYS A 98 -3.04 6.67 6.13
C LYS A 98 -2.60 8.05 5.63
N LEU A 99 -3.44 9.08 5.78
CA LEU A 99 -3.12 10.44 5.34
C LEU A 99 -1.94 11.04 6.12
N GLN A 100 -1.85 10.79 7.43
CA GLN A 100 -0.71 11.22 8.24
C GLN A 100 0.60 10.56 7.80
N LEU A 101 0.56 9.28 7.42
CA LEU A 101 1.71 8.60 6.86
C LEU A 101 2.10 9.24 5.52
N LEU A 102 1.15 9.35 4.59
CA LEU A 102 1.39 9.88 3.23
C LEU A 102 1.94 11.31 3.25
N SER A 103 1.47 12.16 4.17
CA SER A 103 1.97 13.54 4.31
C SER A 103 3.41 13.63 4.83
N SER A 104 3.91 12.56 5.47
CA SER A 104 5.30 12.46 5.95
C SER A 104 6.25 11.86 4.91
N MET A 105 5.73 11.37 3.78
CA MET A 105 6.55 10.74 2.75
C MET A 105 7.32 11.77 1.94
N LEU A 106 8.58 11.47 1.66
CA LEU A 106 9.37 12.23 0.70
C LEU A 106 8.97 11.85 -0.73
N PRO A 107 8.88 12.81 -1.66
CA PRO A 107 8.68 12.51 -3.08
C PRO A 107 9.79 11.61 -3.63
N LEU A 108 9.43 10.71 -4.56
CA LEU A 108 10.41 9.86 -5.24
C LEU A 108 11.27 10.69 -6.19
N GLY A 109 12.58 10.71 -5.94
CA GLY A 109 13.57 11.28 -6.86
C GLY A 109 13.90 10.33 -8.02
N LYS A 110 14.39 10.88 -9.13
CA LYS A 110 14.77 10.10 -10.33
C LYS A 110 15.81 9.01 -10.05
N ASN A 111 16.70 9.23 -9.08
CA ASN A 111 17.78 8.30 -8.72
C ASN A 111 17.33 7.21 -7.73
N GLN A 112 16.04 7.15 -7.39
CA GLN A 112 15.46 6.18 -6.45
C GLN A 112 14.52 5.19 -7.15
N ALA A 113 14.46 5.22 -8.48
CA ALA A 113 13.62 4.34 -9.29
C ALA A 113 14.41 3.79 -10.47
N VAL A 114 14.12 2.53 -10.81
CA VAL A 114 14.58 1.89 -12.04
C VAL A 114 13.33 1.45 -12.79
N VAL A 115 13.20 1.87 -14.03
CA VAL A 115 12.09 1.49 -14.92
C VAL A 115 12.63 0.58 -15.99
N GLY A 116 11.93 -0.52 -16.25
CA GLY A 116 12.26 -1.49 -17.29
C GLY A 116 11.07 -1.75 -18.21
N GLN A 117 11.37 -2.32 -19.38
CA GLN A 117 10.40 -2.79 -20.37
C GLN A 117 10.88 -4.18 -20.82
N TYR A 118 9.97 -5.15 -20.88
CA TYR A 118 10.25 -6.51 -21.36
C TYR A 118 10.10 -6.62 -22.87
#